data_AF-A0A7L2SVJ5-F1
#
_entry.id   AF-A0A7L2SVJ5-F1
#
_cell.length_a   1.000
_cell.length_b   1.000
_cell.length_c   1.000
_cell.angle_alpha   90.00
_cell.angle_beta   90.00
_cell.angle_gamma   90.00
#
_symmetry.space_group_name_H-M   'P 1'
#
loop_
_entity.id
_entity.type
_entity.pdbx_description
1 polymer ?
#
loop_
_entity_poly.entity_id
_entity_poly.type
_entity_poly.pdbx_seq_one_letter_code
_entity_poly.pdbx_strand_id
1 'polypeptide(L)'
;VDRFLQSYSLVAQDLPAEQLQQLQELFSSAVEEHTQLLAQVQGTTVVPPELESRLGILIGRFQRYLREARAVCTQSWARFHPLRMVGGCILIASSCLLCYTVSELATSSHSFCRRCLLYPLPWVLVGALLGLAHVFTQKELDLLLVSSWAAAASQLGFFWHWWGQHPRRARLAGSQPPLASGGLRQRLRAWLGLAFPMGILFFRCGAMFSDSFVVAEARVAPFLLASLVMLLVGKLHWDGRLTLPESPKQQLLGFSSYRREIWYLLCLVAMLLVCVRLSSFFHQCREEIPQCRPSVFLSPLASLRNTRAKNLFYLLCVALLAGLVYAVQSWLRHYGNLNSSDPLVLFVRWGFPLVVLCIACYWAVASSADDSLGKLQELVQVAVVVFPRAVYGLASVGLLLLLCNPMTVFAKDTRESAGSIVTPYLGVPSSEADFLHVIPQIYKRMQESQRSQLERGSCRATVAAYGLGSVYSAALVIALTLLGFLLMLLHSERLSFAFLLLFVEAFVLLHIDTCARGLAGDAESFSVPWYAVISWLLAASQFFYSTGHQPIFPAIHWNAAFVGFHFDHSTNLLPAVLVGANTFASHILFA
;
A
#
# COMPACT_ATOMS: atom_id res chain seq x y z
N VAL A 1 23.78 11.43 -28.27
CA VAL A 1 23.89 12.42 -27.17
C VAL A 1 23.47 13.80 -27.66
N ASP A 2 24.11 14.33 -28.71
CA ASP A 2 23.76 15.64 -29.28
C ASP A 2 22.27 15.82 -29.62
N ARG A 3 21.68 14.90 -30.38
CA ARG A 3 20.23 14.90 -30.67
C ARG A 3 19.36 14.93 -29.41
N PHE A 4 19.77 14.26 -28.34
CA PHE A 4 19.04 14.28 -27.07
C PHE A 4 19.18 15.63 -26.36
N LEU A 5 20.38 16.20 -26.32
CA LEU A 5 20.63 17.53 -25.76
C LEU A 5 19.81 18.60 -26.49
N GLN A 6 19.80 18.58 -27.83
CA GLN A 6 18.99 19.49 -28.64
C GLN A 6 17.49 19.33 -28.36
N SER A 7 17.00 18.09 -28.34
CA SER A 7 15.58 17.83 -28.06
C SER A 7 15.20 18.27 -26.65
N TYR A 8 16.08 18.07 -25.67
CA TYR A 8 15.86 18.46 -24.29
C TYR A 8 15.92 19.96 -24.10
N SER A 9 16.86 20.67 -24.74
CA SER A 9 16.95 22.14 -24.66
C SER A 9 15.76 22.86 -25.28
N LEU A 10 15.02 22.22 -26.20
CA LEU A 10 13.77 22.77 -26.74
C LEU A 10 12.62 22.72 -25.73
N VAL A 11 12.69 21.83 -24.74
CA VAL A 11 11.61 21.57 -23.78
C VAL A 11 11.95 22.15 -22.40
N ALA A 12 13.20 22.03 -21.96
CA ALA A 12 13.67 22.45 -20.65
C ALA A 12 14.49 23.75 -20.75
N GLN A 13 14.16 24.73 -19.91
CA GLN A 13 14.87 26.02 -19.82
C GLN A 13 16.04 25.99 -18.82
N ASP A 14 16.31 24.81 -18.26
CA ASP A 14 17.16 24.61 -17.09
C ASP A 14 18.66 24.62 -17.44
N LEU A 15 18.96 24.46 -18.74
CA LEU A 15 20.31 24.41 -19.29
C LEU A 15 20.80 25.81 -19.63
N PRO A 16 21.98 26.23 -19.13
CA PRO A 16 22.56 27.52 -19.47
C PRO A 16 22.89 27.59 -20.97
N ALA A 17 22.33 28.57 -21.66
CA ALA A 17 22.44 28.74 -23.10
C ALA A 17 23.90 28.83 -23.59
N GLU A 18 24.77 29.49 -22.83
CA GLU A 18 26.20 29.63 -23.16
C GLU A 18 26.92 28.28 -23.21
N GLN A 19 26.68 27.40 -22.23
CA GLN A 19 27.30 26.07 -22.20
C GLN A 19 26.74 25.16 -23.30
N LEU A 20 25.46 25.32 -23.65
CA LEU A 20 24.83 24.58 -24.73
C LEU A 20 25.41 24.97 -26.09
N GLN A 21 25.61 26.27 -26.31
CA GLN A 21 26.24 26.80 -27.52
C GLN A 21 27.70 26.30 -27.64
N GLN A 22 28.46 26.34 -26.54
CA GLN A 22 29.83 25.82 -26.51
C GLN A 22 29.88 24.31 -26.84
N LEU A 23 28.94 23.52 -26.32
CA LEU A 23 28.85 22.08 -26.62
C LEU A 23 28.47 21.82 -28.08
N GLN A 24 27.57 22.64 -28.65
CA GLN A 24 27.20 22.55 -30.07
C GLN A 24 28.38 22.88 -30.98
N GLU A 25 29.16 23.92 -30.67
CA GLU A 25 30.38 24.29 -31.41
C GLU A 25 31.45 23.20 -31.32
N LEU A 26 31.67 22.63 -30.13
CA LEU A 26 32.60 21.52 -29.95
C LEU A 26 32.19 20.28 -30.76
N PHE A 27 30.89 19.97 -30.79
CA PHE A 27 30.37 18.83 -31.53
C PHE A 27 30.43 19.05 -33.04
N SER A 28 29.98 20.21 -33.53
CA SER A 28 29.98 20.52 -34.96
C SER A 28 31.40 20.52 -35.54
N SER A 29 32.35 21.14 -34.84
CA SER A 29 33.77 21.13 -35.21
C SER A 29 34.37 19.71 -35.25
N ALA A 30 34.05 18.86 -34.27
CA ALA A 30 34.52 17.49 -34.25
C ALA A 30 33.89 16.63 -35.36
N VAL A 31 32.61 16.83 -35.67
CA VAL A 31 31.92 16.12 -36.76
C VAL A 31 32.48 16.52 -38.12
N GLU A 32 32.76 17.80 -38.33
CA GLU A 32 33.36 18.29 -39.57
C GLU A 32 34.77 17.73 -39.80
N GLU A 33 35.61 17.68 -38.75
CA GLU A 33 36.93 17.06 -38.86
C GLU A 33 36.83 15.53 -39.08
N HIS A 34 35.83 14.87 -38.49
CA HIS A 34 35.56 13.45 -38.72
C HIS A 34 35.16 13.16 -40.17
N THR A 35 34.28 13.98 -40.77
CA THR A 35 33.87 13.79 -42.17
C THR A 35 35.03 14.05 -43.14
N GLN A 36 35.87 15.05 -42.86
CA GLN A 36 37.09 15.31 -43.63
C GLN A 36 38.08 14.14 -43.56
N LEU A 37 38.31 13.59 -42.36
CA LEU A 37 39.20 12.43 -42.18
C LEU A 37 38.63 11.17 -42.85
N LEU A 38 37.32 10.93 -42.76
CA LEU A 38 36.67 9.82 -43.46
C LEU A 38 36.83 9.90 -44.99
N ALA A 39 36.69 11.09 -45.57
CA ALA A 39 36.88 11.31 -46.99
C ALA A 39 38.33 11.04 -47.43
N GLN A 40 39.31 11.39 -46.58
CA GLN A 40 40.73 11.12 -46.84
C GLN A 40 41.07 9.62 -46.75
N VAL A 41 40.51 8.91 -45.77
CA VAL A 41 40.69 7.45 -45.59
C VAL A 41 40.08 6.67 -46.75
N GLN A 42 38.91 7.07 -47.26
CA GLN A 42 38.27 6.39 -48.40
C GLN A 42 39.10 6.46 -49.70
N GLY A 43 40.03 7.42 -49.80
CA GLY A 43 40.91 7.60 -50.96
C GLY A 43 42.30 6.95 -50.85
N THR A 44 42.66 6.33 -49.72
CA THR A 44 44.04 5.84 -49.48
C THR A 44 44.11 4.40 -48.95
N THR A 45 44.99 3.58 -49.53
CA THR A 45 45.20 2.15 -49.17
C THR A 45 46.21 1.94 -48.05
N VAL A 46 46.99 2.96 -47.67
CA VAL A 46 47.98 2.92 -46.59
C VAL A 46 47.74 4.11 -45.67
N VAL A 47 47.51 3.86 -44.38
CA VAL A 47 47.25 4.90 -43.37
C VAL A 47 48.57 5.59 -42.99
N PRO A 48 48.74 6.89 -43.25
CA PRO A 48 49.92 7.63 -42.80
C PRO A 48 49.91 7.82 -41.27
N PRO A 49 51.07 7.84 -40.60
CA PRO A 49 51.17 8.03 -39.15
C PRO A 49 50.61 9.38 -38.66
N GLU A 50 50.56 10.38 -39.55
CA GLU A 50 49.94 11.68 -39.29
C GLU A 50 48.41 11.61 -39.22
N LEU A 51 47.81 10.63 -39.89
CA LEU A 51 46.37 10.40 -39.81
C LEU A 51 45.98 9.76 -38.48
N GLU A 52 46.84 8.89 -37.95
CA GLU A 52 46.66 8.24 -36.65
C GLU A 52 46.73 9.24 -35.49
N SER A 53 47.66 10.21 -35.56
CA SER A 53 47.75 11.28 -34.56
C SER A 53 46.53 12.21 -34.59
N ARG A 54 46.04 12.58 -35.78
CA ARG A 54 44.80 13.36 -35.94
C ARG A 54 43.56 12.60 -35.44
N LEU A 55 43.48 11.30 -35.67
CA LEU A 55 42.42 10.46 -35.13
C LEU A 55 42.46 10.42 -33.59
N GLY A 56 43.65 10.33 -32.98
CA GLY A 56 43.82 10.42 -31.54
C GLY A 56 43.31 11.74 -30.95
N ILE A 57 43.62 12.87 -31.61
CA ILE A 57 43.11 14.20 -31.22
C ILE A 57 41.58 14.25 -31.34
N LEU A 58 41.02 13.72 -32.42
CA LEU A 58 39.58 13.67 -32.65
C LEU A 58 38.84 12.82 -31.60
N ILE A 59 39.38 11.66 -31.25
CA ILE A 59 38.88 10.83 -30.15
C ILE A 59 38.90 11.63 -28.84
N GLY A 60 39.98 12.36 -28.58
CA GLY A 60 40.09 13.25 -27.43
C GLY A 60 39.00 14.34 -27.39
N ARG A 61 38.67 14.95 -28.54
CA ARG A 61 37.58 15.93 -28.66
C ARG A 61 36.20 15.31 -28.40
N PHE A 62 35.91 14.13 -28.94
CA PHE A 62 34.64 13.45 -28.65
C PHE A 62 34.52 13.04 -27.18
N GLN A 63 35.61 12.55 -26.57
CA GLN A 63 35.63 12.24 -25.14
C GLN A 63 35.43 13.50 -24.28
N ARG A 64 36.02 14.62 -24.68
CA ARG A 64 35.83 15.91 -24.02
C ARG A 64 34.38 16.37 -24.13
N TYR A 65 33.78 16.33 -25.32
CA TYR A 65 32.37 16.63 -25.53
C TYR A 65 31.47 15.78 -24.63
N LEU A 66 31.70 14.46 -24.57
CA LEU A 66 30.90 13.57 -23.71
C LEU A 66 31.06 13.91 -22.22
N ARG A 67 32.27 14.28 -21.79
CA ARG A 67 32.55 14.64 -20.40
C ARG A 67 31.89 15.97 -20.02
N GLU A 68 31.96 16.97 -20.89
CA GLU A 68 31.32 18.28 -20.70
C GLU A 68 29.80 18.17 -20.78
N ALA A 69 29.26 17.47 -21.79
CA ALA A 69 27.82 17.17 -21.89
C ALA A 69 27.30 16.48 -20.62
N ARG A 70 28.05 15.50 -20.08
CA ARG A 70 27.72 14.86 -18.80
C ARG A 70 27.74 15.87 -17.66
N ALA A 71 28.75 16.74 -17.58
CA ALA A 71 28.86 17.73 -16.51
C ALA A 71 27.69 18.73 -16.52
N VAL A 72 27.37 19.27 -17.69
CA VAL A 72 26.22 20.17 -17.88
C VAL A 72 24.91 19.48 -17.49
N CYS A 73 24.68 18.27 -18.01
CA CYS A 73 23.52 17.47 -17.62
C CYS A 73 23.48 17.20 -16.12
N THR A 74 24.62 16.94 -15.48
CA THR A 74 24.68 16.68 -14.01
C THR A 74 24.35 17.93 -13.20
N GLN A 75 24.71 19.13 -13.69
CA GLN A 75 24.38 20.40 -13.03
C GLN A 75 22.90 20.76 -13.16
N SER A 76 22.26 20.40 -14.27
CA SER A 76 20.82 20.57 -14.47
C SER A 76 20.00 19.45 -13.81
N TRP A 77 20.54 18.23 -13.71
CA TRP A 77 19.82 17.06 -13.21
C TRP A 77 19.60 17.16 -11.70
N ALA A 78 18.33 17.25 -11.32
CA ALA A 78 17.82 17.23 -9.94
C ALA A 78 18.53 18.21 -8.99
N ARG A 79 18.14 19.50 -9.10
CA ARG A 79 18.45 20.51 -8.08
C ARG A 79 17.70 20.19 -6.79
N PHE A 80 18.27 19.33 -5.98
CA PHE A 80 17.76 19.07 -4.64
C PHE A 80 18.06 20.28 -3.76
N HIS A 81 17.03 20.80 -3.09
CA HIS A 81 17.22 21.78 -2.02
C HIS A 81 17.44 21.03 -0.70
N PRO A 82 18.69 20.87 -0.22
CA PRO A 82 18.98 20.03 0.95
C PRO A 82 18.23 20.51 2.19
N LEU A 83 18.06 21.83 2.36
CA LEU A 83 17.29 22.41 3.46
C LEU A 83 15.81 21.97 3.45
N ARG A 84 15.18 21.91 2.27
CA ARG A 84 13.79 21.45 2.15
C ARG A 84 13.68 19.96 2.45
N MET A 85 14.66 19.15 2.00
CA MET A 85 14.71 17.72 2.30
C MET A 85 14.87 17.46 3.79
N VAL A 86 15.81 18.15 4.45
CA VAL A 86 16.02 18.05 5.90
C VAL A 86 14.76 18.49 6.67
N GLY A 87 14.12 19.59 6.25
CA GLY A 87 12.84 20.03 6.80
C GLY A 87 11.75 18.96 6.68
N GLY A 88 11.62 18.33 5.52
CA GLY A 88 10.72 17.20 5.30
C GLY A 88 11.02 16.01 6.21
N CYS A 89 12.28 15.62 6.36
CA CYS A 89 12.69 14.55 7.27
C CYS A 89 12.33 14.87 8.73
N ILE A 90 12.52 16.11 9.18
CA ILE A 90 12.16 16.55 10.53
C ILE A 90 10.63 16.48 10.73
N LEU A 91 9.84 16.89 9.74
CA LEU A 91 8.38 16.83 9.79
C LEU A 91 7.85 15.39 9.82
N ILE A 92 8.48 14.47 9.08
CA ILE A 92 8.12 13.05 9.10
C ILE A 92 8.51 12.44 10.46
N ALA A 93 9.74 12.68 10.94
CA ALA A 93 10.20 12.15 12.23
C ALA A 93 9.33 12.62 13.39
N SER A 94 8.93 13.90 13.40
CA SER A 94 8.01 14.46 14.40
C SER A 94 6.58 13.91 14.25
N SER A 95 6.11 13.63 13.03
CA SER A 95 4.85 12.91 12.81
C SER A 95 4.88 11.50 13.38
N CYS A 96 5.97 10.75 13.15
CA CYS A 96 6.13 9.41 13.70
C CYS A 96 6.15 9.42 15.23
N LEU A 97 6.86 10.39 15.83
CA LEU A 97 6.88 10.58 17.27
C LEU A 97 5.49 10.94 17.81
N LEU A 98 4.76 11.81 17.11
CA LEU A 98 3.37 12.15 17.42
C LEU A 98 2.50 10.89 17.43
N CYS A 99 2.52 10.10 16.36
CA CYS A 99 1.75 8.84 16.26
C CYS A 99 2.08 7.88 17.40
N TYR A 100 3.36 7.71 17.72
CA TYR A 100 3.80 6.88 18.84
C TYR A 100 3.25 7.40 20.18
N THR A 101 3.39 8.70 20.46
CA THR A 101 2.87 9.29 21.70
C THR A 101 1.35 9.17 21.81
N VAL A 102 0.62 9.31 20.70
CA VAL A 102 -0.84 9.12 20.66
C VAL A 102 -1.21 7.66 20.92
N SER A 103 -0.47 6.70 20.35
CA SER A 103 -0.70 5.26 20.57
C SER A 103 -0.54 4.88 22.05
N GLU A 104 0.53 5.34 22.70
CA GLU A 104 0.76 5.13 24.14
C GLU A 104 -0.26 5.86 25.03
N LEU A 105 -0.80 6.98 24.53
CA LEU A 105 -1.79 7.76 25.26
C LEU A 105 -3.20 7.17 25.15
N ALA A 106 -3.51 6.55 24.02
CA ALA A 106 -4.76 5.86 23.78
C ALA A 106 -4.97 4.70 24.75
N THR A 107 -3.91 3.99 25.13
CA THR A 107 -3.96 2.89 26.10
C THR A 107 -4.22 3.35 27.53
N SER A 108 -3.93 4.62 27.87
CA SER A 108 -4.05 5.15 29.25
C SER A 108 -5.27 6.05 29.49
N SER A 109 -5.74 6.81 28.49
CA SER A 109 -6.90 7.71 28.69
C SER A 109 -7.60 8.11 27.38
N HIS A 110 -8.74 7.48 27.10
CA HIS A 110 -9.54 7.66 25.88
C HIS A 110 -10.08 9.11 25.69
N SER A 111 -10.46 9.79 26.78
CA SER A 111 -11.05 11.15 26.72
C SER A 111 -10.03 12.24 26.41
N PHE A 112 -8.77 12.05 26.81
CA PHE A 112 -7.67 12.96 26.53
C PHE A 112 -7.09 12.72 25.14
N CYS A 113 -6.95 11.45 24.72
CA CYS A 113 -6.56 11.10 23.35
C CYS A 113 -7.48 11.79 22.32
N ARG A 114 -8.81 11.75 22.54
CA ARG A 114 -9.77 12.46 21.69
C ARG A 114 -9.53 13.97 21.64
N ARG A 115 -9.28 14.66 22.76
CA ARG A 115 -9.01 16.11 22.75
C ARG A 115 -7.69 16.46 22.06
N CYS A 116 -6.66 15.65 22.26
CA CYS A 116 -5.35 15.81 21.63
C CYS A 116 -5.41 15.57 20.11
N LEU A 117 -6.18 14.58 19.65
CA LEU A 117 -6.44 14.31 18.24
C LEU A 117 -7.28 15.40 17.56
N LEU A 118 -8.16 16.08 18.30
CA LEU A 118 -8.94 17.21 17.80
C LEU A 118 -8.14 18.54 17.74
N TYR A 119 -6.99 18.64 18.40
CA TYR A 119 -6.17 19.85 18.44
C TYR A 119 -5.45 20.21 17.11
N PRO A 120 -4.97 19.25 16.28
CA PRO A 120 -4.41 19.58 14.97
C PRO A 120 -5.48 19.95 13.93
N LEU A 121 -6.74 19.54 14.09
CA LEU A 121 -7.83 19.80 13.13
C LEU A 121 -8.02 21.29 12.77
N PRO A 122 -8.02 22.25 13.72
CA PRO A 122 -8.05 23.68 13.41
C PRO A 122 -6.90 24.14 12.52
N TRP A 123 -5.68 23.68 12.77
CA TRP A 123 -4.49 24.05 11.99
C TRP A 123 -4.51 23.43 10.59
N VAL A 124 -5.00 22.21 10.47
CA VAL A 124 -5.26 21.57 9.17
C VAL A 124 -6.34 22.33 8.39
N LEU A 125 -7.41 22.78 9.05
CA LEU A 125 -8.47 23.57 8.43
C LEU A 125 -7.96 24.94 7.97
N VAL A 126 -7.12 25.61 8.77
CA VAL A 126 -6.46 26.87 8.41
C VAL A 126 -5.54 26.68 7.20
N GLY A 127 -4.76 25.59 7.16
CA GLY A 127 -3.94 25.23 6.01
C GLY A 127 -4.77 24.96 4.75
N ALA A 128 -5.90 24.25 4.88
CA ALA A 128 -6.82 23.97 3.78
C ALA A 128 -7.49 25.25 3.24
N LEU A 129 -7.89 26.16 4.13
CA LEU A 129 -8.48 27.46 3.76
C LEU A 129 -7.45 28.38 3.08
N LEU A 130 -6.20 28.38 3.55
CA LEU A 130 -5.09 29.09 2.88
C LEU A 130 -4.77 28.48 1.50
N GLY A 131 -4.85 27.15 1.37
CA GLY A 131 -4.72 26.45 0.09
C GLY A 131 -5.86 26.77 -0.90
N LEU A 132 -7.10 26.83 -0.41
CA LEU A 132 -8.26 27.28 -1.20
C LEU A 132 -8.12 28.74 -1.61
N ALA A 133 -7.73 29.63 -0.69
CA ALA A 133 -7.47 31.03 -1.00
C ALA A 133 -6.36 31.21 -2.05
N HIS A 134 -5.36 30.33 -2.07
CA HIS A 134 -4.31 30.31 -3.09
C HIS A 134 -4.86 29.95 -4.48
N VAL A 135 -5.73 28.92 -4.58
CA VAL A 135 -6.42 28.57 -5.84
C VAL A 135 -7.21 29.77 -6.39
N PHE A 136 -7.80 30.59 -5.51
CA PHE A 136 -8.55 31.79 -5.91
C PHE A 136 -7.69 33.04 -6.19
N THR A 137 -6.44 33.13 -5.70
CA THR A 137 -5.64 34.37 -5.76
C THR A 137 -4.54 34.39 -6.81
N GLN A 138 -4.30 33.29 -7.55
CA GLN A 138 -3.31 33.17 -8.64
C GLN A 138 -1.87 33.66 -8.31
N LYS A 139 -1.52 33.89 -7.04
CA LYS A 139 -0.16 34.22 -6.62
C LYS A 139 0.66 32.96 -6.46
N GLU A 140 1.91 32.95 -6.95
CA GLU A 140 2.89 31.85 -6.86
C GLU A 140 3.38 31.56 -5.42
N LEU A 141 2.48 31.35 -4.46
CA LEU A 141 2.84 30.70 -3.20
C LEU A 141 2.84 29.18 -3.40
N ASP A 142 4.00 28.56 -3.23
CA ASP A 142 4.17 27.11 -3.31
C ASP A 142 3.25 26.41 -2.28
N LEU A 143 2.14 25.79 -2.75
CA LEU A 143 1.12 25.11 -1.92
C LEU A 143 1.74 24.06 -0.98
N LEU A 144 2.85 23.44 -1.41
CA LEU A 144 3.61 22.48 -0.62
C LEU A 144 4.29 23.15 0.59
N LEU A 145 4.77 24.38 0.42
CA LEU A 145 5.37 25.15 1.49
C LEU A 145 4.31 25.55 2.54
N VAL A 146 3.14 26.01 2.09
CA VAL A 146 2.04 26.39 3.00
C VAL A 146 1.53 25.20 3.80
N SER A 147 1.33 24.06 3.14
CA SER A 147 0.87 22.83 3.81
C SER A 147 1.91 22.27 4.79
N SER A 148 3.20 22.31 4.45
CA SER A 148 4.27 21.88 5.36
C SER A 148 4.40 22.78 6.60
N TRP A 149 4.28 24.10 6.47
CA TRP A 149 4.24 25.01 7.62
C TRP A 149 3.01 24.80 8.50
N ALA A 150 1.84 24.55 7.91
CA ALA A 150 0.64 24.22 8.66
C ALA A 150 0.79 22.91 9.45
N ALA A 151 1.39 21.89 8.83
CA ALA A 151 1.72 20.63 9.50
C ALA A 151 2.71 20.85 10.66
N ALA A 152 3.79 21.60 10.43
CA ALA A 152 4.78 21.95 11.46
C ALA A 152 4.13 22.66 12.66
N ALA A 153 3.30 23.67 12.40
CA ALA A 153 2.59 24.41 13.44
C ALA A 153 1.64 23.52 14.24
N SER A 154 0.94 22.60 13.57
CA SER A 154 0.04 21.65 14.24
C SER A 154 0.77 20.70 15.19
N GLN A 155 1.94 20.19 14.78
CA GLN A 155 2.78 19.31 15.59
C GLN A 155 3.40 20.07 16.76
N LEU A 156 3.95 21.26 16.51
CA LEU A 156 4.51 22.13 17.56
C LEU A 156 3.45 22.47 18.59
N GLY A 157 2.23 22.82 18.16
CA GLY A 157 1.10 23.07 19.04
C GLY A 157 0.72 21.85 19.89
N PHE A 158 0.72 20.65 19.30
CA PHE A 158 0.50 19.40 20.04
C PHE A 158 1.57 19.19 21.11
N PHE A 159 2.85 19.27 20.76
CA PHE A 159 3.95 19.03 21.71
C PHE A 159 3.99 20.11 22.81
N TRP A 160 3.70 21.36 22.47
CA TRP A 160 3.58 22.45 23.44
C TRP A 160 2.45 22.18 24.44
N HIS A 161 1.28 21.76 23.95
CA HIS A 161 0.13 21.45 24.80
C HIS A 161 0.36 20.21 25.66
N TRP A 162 0.99 19.18 25.09
CA TRP A 162 1.42 18.00 25.84
C TRP A 162 2.38 18.42 26.96
N TRP A 163 3.49 19.07 26.63
CA TRP A 163 4.48 19.50 27.62
C TRP A 163 3.88 20.38 28.73
N GLY A 164 2.96 21.29 28.38
CA GLY A 164 2.26 22.16 29.33
C GLY A 164 1.28 21.45 30.27
N GLN A 165 0.70 20.30 29.87
CA GLN A 165 -0.24 19.53 30.69
C GLN A 165 0.41 18.40 31.50
N HIS A 166 1.60 17.93 31.11
CA HIS A 166 2.39 16.95 31.87
C HIS A 166 2.57 17.31 33.37
N PRO A 167 2.91 18.57 33.75
CA PRO A 167 3.07 18.94 35.16
C PRO A 167 1.74 19.14 35.92
N ARG A 168 0.60 19.23 35.22
CA ARG A 168 -0.75 19.29 35.84
C ARG A 168 -1.33 17.90 36.10
N ARG A 169 -1.04 16.91 35.24
CA ARG A 169 -1.37 15.49 35.47
C ARG A 169 -0.72 14.92 36.73
N ALA A 170 0.54 15.29 37.00
CA ALA A 170 1.24 14.88 38.22
C ALA A 170 0.64 15.48 39.51
N ARG A 171 -0.26 16.48 39.41
CA ARG A 171 -0.89 17.16 40.54
C ARG A 171 -2.39 16.88 40.71
N LEU A 172 -3.13 16.65 39.62
CA LEU A 172 -4.59 16.42 39.63
C LEU A 172 -4.99 14.96 39.78
N ALA A 173 -4.15 14.02 39.33
CA ALA A 173 -4.24 12.66 39.85
C ALA A 173 -3.72 12.75 41.29
N GLY A 174 -4.60 12.70 42.30
CA GLY A 174 -4.22 12.70 43.72
C GLY A 174 -3.32 11.52 44.14
N SER A 175 -2.85 10.73 43.19
CA SER A 175 -1.61 9.99 43.31
C SER A 175 -0.44 10.98 43.28
N GLN A 176 0.25 11.10 44.42
CA GLN A 176 1.68 11.44 44.40
C GLN A 176 2.32 10.79 43.16
N PRO A 177 3.24 11.48 42.47
CA PRO A 177 3.85 10.89 41.28
C PRO A 177 4.40 9.50 41.67
N PRO A 178 4.16 8.43 40.89
CA PRO A 178 4.86 7.16 41.13
C PRO A 178 6.39 7.34 40.95
N LEU A 179 6.82 8.55 40.53
CA LEU A 179 7.81 9.46 41.11
C LEU A 179 8.66 9.04 42.32
N ALA A 180 8.02 8.63 43.43
CA ALA A 180 8.72 8.42 44.70
C ALA A 180 8.53 7.04 45.34
N SER A 181 7.48 6.28 44.98
CA SER A 181 7.19 4.99 45.61
C SER A 181 6.89 3.82 44.64
N GLY A 182 6.85 4.06 43.33
CA GLY A 182 6.87 2.98 42.35
C GLY A 182 8.25 2.35 42.32
N GLY A 183 8.38 1.10 42.76
CA GLY A 183 9.66 0.40 42.88
C GLY A 183 10.49 0.50 41.58
N LEU A 184 11.81 0.60 41.73
CA LEU A 184 12.80 0.77 40.66
C LEU A 184 12.49 -0.10 39.41
N ARG A 185 11.98 -1.32 39.65
CA ARG A 185 11.56 -2.30 38.64
C ARG A 185 10.44 -1.85 37.72
N GLN A 186 9.48 -1.06 38.20
CA GLN A 186 8.34 -0.58 37.43
C GLN A 186 8.71 0.62 36.56
N ARG A 187 9.60 1.50 37.06
CA ARG A 187 10.23 2.56 36.25
C ARG A 187 11.15 2.00 35.19
N LEU A 188 11.99 1.02 35.54
CA LEU A 188 12.82 0.30 34.57
C LEU A 188 11.97 -0.37 33.49
N ARG A 189 10.81 -0.95 33.84
CA ARG A 189 9.92 -1.58 32.85
C ARG A 189 9.26 -0.56 31.91
N ALA A 190 8.84 0.60 32.42
CA ALA A 190 8.30 1.69 31.59
C ALA A 190 9.39 2.33 30.71
N TRP A 191 10.61 2.54 31.25
CA TRP A 191 11.76 3.03 30.49
C TRP A 191 12.20 2.03 29.43
N LEU A 192 12.27 0.73 29.75
CA LEU A 192 12.53 -0.32 28.75
C LEU A 192 11.44 -0.36 27.67
N GLY A 193 10.17 -0.15 28.05
CA GLY A 193 9.04 -0.13 27.12
C GLY A 193 9.13 0.96 26.06
N LEU A 194 9.67 2.13 26.40
CA LEU A 194 9.91 3.26 25.49
C LEU A 194 11.28 3.20 24.80
N ALA A 195 12.32 2.81 25.53
CA ALA A 195 13.69 2.76 25.02
C ALA A 195 13.88 1.63 24.00
N PHE A 196 13.13 0.54 24.10
CA PHE A 196 13.23 -0.58 23.17
C PHE A 196 12.73 -0.22 21.76
N PRO A 197 11.52 0.35 21.55
CA PRO A 197 11.06 0.81 20.24
C PRO A 197 11.94 1.90 19.64
N MET A 198 12.32 2.88 20.45
CA MET A 198 13.20 3.97 20.03
C MET A 198 14.60 3.45 19.68
N GLY A 199 15.09 2.43 20.39
CA GLY A 199 16.35 1.75 20.10
C GLY A 199 16.30 0.97 18.79
N ILE A 200 15.21 0.27 18.50
CA ILE A 200 14.99 -0.41 17.20
C ILE A 200 14.96 0.61 16.06
N LEU A 201 14.22 1.70 16.24
CA LEU A 201 14.08 2.74 15.22
C LEU A 201 15.41 3.45 14.99
N PHE A 202 16.15 3.77 16.06
CA PHE A 202 17.50 4.33 15.97
C PHE A 202 18.47 3.38 15.28
N PHE A 203 18.45 2.09 15.62
CA PHE A 203 19.28 1.08 14.97
C PHE A 203 18.94 0.94 13.49
N ARG A 204 17.65 0.95 13.13
CA ARG A 204 17.19 0.92 11.74
C ARG A 204 17.64 2.17 10.97
N CYS A 205 17.51 3.35 11.55
CA CYS A 205 18.01 4.60 10.95
C CYS A 205 19.54 4.57 10.81
N GLY A 206 20.26 4.10 11.82
CA GLY A 206 21.72 3.91 11.79
C GLY A 206 22.16 2.93 10.72
N ALA A 207 21.42 1.83 10.53
CA ALA A 207 21.71 0.83 9.50
C ALA A 207 21.61 1.41 8.08
N MET A 208 20.75 2.40 7.84
CA MET A 208 20.65 3.08 6.53
C MET A 208 21.89 3.90 6.16
N PHE A 209 22.76 4.22 7.13
CA PHE A 209 24.05 4.87 6.86
C PHE A 209 25.17 3.87 6.52
N SER A 210 24.90 2.56 6.58
CA SER A 210 25.86 1.54 6.19
C SER A 210 25.65 1.15 4.72
N ASP A 211 26.63 1.46 3.87
CA ASP A 211 26.60 1.11 2.44
C ASP A 211 26.36 -0.40 2.24
N SER A 212 27.05 -1.25 3.02
CA SER A 212 26.88 -2.70 2.99
C SER A 212 25.46 -3.15 3.33
N PHE A 213 24.83 -2.51 4.32
CA PHE A 213 23.46 -2.81 4.70
C PHE A 213 22.50 -2.40 3.59
N VAL A 214 22.65 -1.18 3.07
CA VAL A 214 21.78 -0.65 2.01
C VAL A 214 21.83 -1.52 0.75
N VAL A 215 22.99 -2.12 0.43
CA VAL A 215 23.13 -3.07 -0.69
C VAL A 215 22.48 -4.42 -0.39
N ALA A 216 22.67 -4.95 0.83
CA ALA A 216 22.19 -6.28 1.21
C ALA A 216 20.75 -6.29 1.78
N GLU A 217 20.11 -5.13 1.93
CA GLU A 217 18.84 -4.96 2.64
C GLU A 217 17.73 -5.89 2.09
N ALA A 218 17.65 -6.02 0.77
CA ALA A 218 16.70 -6.90 0.09
C ALA A 218 16.84 -8.38 0.50
N ARG A 219 17.99 -8.80 1.03
CA ARG A 219 18.23 -10.16 1.58
C ARG A 219 18.13 -10.18 3.09
N VAL A 220 18.52 -9.10 3.76
CA VAL A 220 18.52 -9.00 5.23
C VAL A 220 17.10 -8.92 5.77
N ALA A 221 16.22 -8.10 5.18
CA ALA A 221 14.83 -7.97 5.63
C ALA A 221 14.06 -9.31 5.65
N PRO A 222 13.99 -10.10 4.56
CA PRO A 222 13.34 -11.41 4.58
C PRO A 222 14.02 -12.42 5.52
N PHE A 223 15.35 -12.37 5.64
CA PHE A 223 16.07 -13.22 6.58
C PHE A 223 15.71 -12.92 8.04
N LEU A 224 15.64 -11.63 8.40
CA LEU A 224 15.22 -11.20 9.74
C LEU A 224 13.76 -11.57 10.01
N LEU A 225 12.88 -11.43 9.02
CA LEU A 225 11.48 -11.82 9.14
C LEU A 225 11.33 -13.32 9.44
N ALA A 226 11.99 -14.16 8.64
CA ALA A 226 12.00 -15.61 8.85
C ALA A 226 12.60 -15.97 10.21
N SER A 227 13.71 -15.34 10.59
CA SER A 227 14.37 -15.58 11.87
C SER A 227 13.49 -15.19 13.06
N LEU A 228 12.79 -14.05 12.98
CA LEU A 228 11.89 -13.58 14.03
C LEU A 228 10.71 -14.53 14.26
N VAL A 229 10.11 -15.04 13.19
CA VAL A 229 9.03 -16.03 13.29
C VAL A 229 9.54 -17.37 13.82
N MET A 230 10.73 -17.81 13.40
CA MET A 230 11.35 -19.02 13.95
C MET A 230 11.70 -18.85 15.44
N LEU A 231 12.13 -17.67 15.86
CA LEU A 231 12.35 -17.35 17.28
C LEU A 231 11.05 -17.38 18.08
N LEU A 232 9.93 -16.91 17.51
CA LEU A 232 8.61 -17.01 18.15
C LEU A 232 8.22 -18.48 18.37
N VAL A 233 8.38 -19.34 17.36
CA VAL A 233 8.14 -20.78 17.49
C VAL A 233 9.08 -21.41 18.52
N GLY A 234 10.37 -21.05 18.49
CA GLY A 234 11.36 -21.52 19.45
C GLY A 234 11.04 -21.10 20.89
N LYS A 235 10.53 -19.88 21.08
CA LYS A 235 10.06 -19.41 22.39
C LYS A 235 8.84 -20.20 22.86
N LEU A 236 7.84 -20.40 22.00
CA LEU A 236 6.67 -21.24 22.32
C LEU A 236 7.08 -22.68 22.65
N HIS A 237 8.12 -23.20 22.00
CA HIS A 237 8.69 -24.50 22.32
C HIS A 237 9.33 -24.52 23.71
N TRP A 238 10.20 -23.54 23.98
CA TRP A 238 10.94 -23.44 25.24
C TRP A 238 10.02 -23.21 26.44
N ASP A 239 8.94 -22.45 26.26
CA ASP A 239 7.92 -22.21 27.27
C ASP A 239 7.01 -23.44 27.52
N GLY A 240 7.33 -24.58 26.89
CA GLY A 240 6.57 -25.84 27.01
C GLY A 240 5.18 -25.78 26.38
N ARG A 241 4.86 -24.72 25.63
CA ARG A 241 3.56 -24.52 24.96
C ARG A 241 3.45 -25.33 23.66
N LEU A 242 4.55 -25.83 23.11
CA LEU A 242 4.49 -26.80 22.01
C LEU A 242 4.60 -28.26 22.46
N THR A 243 4.87 -28.49 23.75
CA THR A 243 4.91 -29.82 24.38
C THR A 243 3.62 -30.07 25.17
N LEU A 244 3.35 -31.34 25.50
CA LEU A 244 2.11 -31.79 26.14
C LEU A 244 1.79 -30.94 27.40
N PRO A 245 0.56 -30.45 27.60
CA PRO A 245 0.24 -29.71 28.81
C PRO A 245 0.27 -30.65 30.03
N GLU A 246 1.23 -30.43 30.94
CA GLU A 246 1.35 -31.19 32.20
C GLU A 246 0.27 -30.84 33.23
N SER A 247 -0.58 -29.83 32.96
CA SER A 247 -1.55 -29.35 33.95
C SER A 247 -2.95 -30.02 33.82
N PRO A 248 -3.51 -30.55 34.93
CA PRO A 248 -4.77 -31.29 34.90
C PRO A 248 -6.02 -30.42 34.63
N LYS A 249 -5.91 -29.08 34.69
CA LYS A 249 -7.05 -28.17 34.49
C LYS A 249 -7.37 -27.86 33.02
N GLN A 250 -6.44 -28.11 32.09
CA GLN A 250 -6.64 -27.93 30.64
C GLN A 250 -7.07 -29.22 29.92
N GLN A 251 -7.06 -30.37 30.60
CA GLN A 251 -7.42 -31.68 30.03
C GLN A 251 -8.92 -31.84 29.73
N LEU A 252 -9.80 -31.03 30.32
CA LEU A 252 -11.25 -31.28 30.27
C LEU A 252 -11.93 -30.84 28.95
N LEU A 253 -11.25 -30.11 28.05
CA LEU A 253 -11.91 -29.48 26.89
C LEU A 253 -11.14 -29.46 25.55
N GLY A 254 -10.21 -30.39 25.30
CA GLY A 254 -9.89 -30.76 23.91
C GLY A 254 -8.42 -30.87 23.52
N PHE A 255 -7.76 -31.96 23.94
CA PHE A 255 -6.42 -32.37 23.49
C PHE A 255 -6.28 -32.40 21.95
N SER A 256 -7.32 -32.84 21.24
CA SER A 256 -7.37 -32.88 19.77
C SER A 256 -7.33 -31.49 19.13
N SER A 257 -8.01 -30.49 19.71
CA SER A 257 -8.02 -29.13 19.17
C SER A 257 -6.65 -28.46 19.33
N TYR A 258 -5.99 -28.68 20.46
CA TYR A 258 -4.65 -28.15 20.73
C TYR A 258 -3.60 -28.67 19.75
N ARG A 259 -3.58 -29.99 19.50
CA ARG A 259 -2.66 -30.60 18.53
C ARG A 259 -2.92 -30.09 17.10
N ARG A 260 -4.19 -29.83 16.76
CA ARG A 260 -4.57 -29.26 15.46
C ARG A 260 -4.06 -27.82 15.32
N GLU A 261 -4.14 -27.00 16.37
CA GLU A 261 -3.61 -25.63 16.36
C GLU A 261 -2.09 -25.57 16.20
N ILE A 262 -1.35 -26.50 16.83
CA ILE A 262 0.11 -26.62 16.64
C ILE A 262 0.45 -26.95 15.18
N TRP A 263 -0.19 -27.97 14.60
CA TRP A 263 0.03 -28.33 13.20
C TRP A 263 -0.35 -27.21 12.24
N TYR A 264 -1.43 -26.49 12.56
CA TYR A 264 -1.86 -25.33 11.79
C TYR A 264 -0.82 -24.22 11.84
N LEU A 265 -0.27 -23.89 13.03
CA LEU A 265 0.82 -22.93 13.18
C LEU A 265 2.07 -23.34 12.37
N LEU A 266 2.50 -24.60 12.45
CA LEU A 266 3.65 -25.09 11.70
C LEU A 266 3.43 -25.00 10.18
N CYS A 267 2.21 -25.31 9.72
CA CYS A 267 1.84 -25.16 8.31
C CYS A 267 1.89 -23.69 7.88
N LEU A 268 1.38 -22.76 8.70
CA LEU A 268 1.47 -21.33 8.43
C LEU A 268 2.93 -20.83 8.35
N VAL A 269 3.80 -21.29 9.25
CA VAL A 269 5.23 -20.94 9.22
C VAL A 269 5.89 -21.49 7.96
N ALA A 270 5.60 -22.73 7.56
CA ALA A 270 6.09 -23.28 6.30
C ALA A 270 5.60 -22.45 5.09
N MET A 271 4.33 -22.07 5.07
CA MET A 271 3.76 -21.20 4.03
C MET A 271 4.43 -19.83 3.99
N LEU A 272 4.72 -19.21 5.14
CA LEU A 272 5.47 -17.96 5.23
C LEU A 272 6.86 -18.12 4.59
N LEU A 273 7.60 -19.16 4.95
CA LEU A 273 8.94 -19.40 4.40
C LEU A 273 8.91 -19.61 2.89
N VAL A 274 7.87 -20.30 2.37
CA VAL A 274 7.64 -20.43 0.92
C VAL A 274 7.37 -19.07 0.29
N CYS A 275 6.54 -18.22 0.90
CA CYS A 275 6.27 -16.86 0.40
C CYS A 275 7.54 -16.01 0.36
N VAL A 276 8.33 -16.00 1.42
CA VAL A 276 9.63 -15.30 1.49
C VAL A 276 10.61 -15.78 0.42
N ARG A 277 10.58 -17.08 0.09
CA ARG A 277 11.43 -17.61 -1.00
C ARG A 277 10.89 -17.22 -2.37
N LEU A 278 9.57 -17.27 -2.58
CA LEU A 278 8.94 -16.87 -3.83
C LEU A 278 9.12 -15.37 -4.11
N SER A 279 9.11 -14.53 -3.08
CA SER A 279 9.26 -13.07 -3.21
C SER A 279 10.64 -12.69 -3.75
N SER A 280 11.66 -13.53 -3.49
CA SER A 280 13.01 -13.37 -4.03
C SER A 280 13.08 -13.51 -5.56
N PHE A 281 12.07 -14.11 -6.22
CA PHE A 281 12.02 -14.15 -7.69
C PHE A 281 11.72 -12.79 -8.30
N PHE A 282 11.24 -11.81 -7.54
CA PHE A 282 10.89 -10.47 -8.02
C PHE A 282 11.96 -9.43 -7.66
N HIS A 283 13.23 -9.72 -7.92
CA HIS A 283 14.32 -8.80 -7.60
C HIS A 283 14.80 -8.01 -8.82
N GLN A 284 15.05 -6.72 -8.61
CA GLN A 284 15.80 -5.88 -9.55
C GLN A 284 17.27 -5.85 -9.15
N CYS A 285 18.16 -5.94 -10.12
CA CYS A 285 19.60 -5.90 -9.89
C CYS A 285 20.12 -4.48 -9.73
N ARG A 286 21.05 -4.28 -8.79
CA ARG A 286 21.81 -3.04 -8.66
C ARG A 286 23.07 -3.10 -9.51
N GLU A 287 23.51 -1.94 -9.99
CA GLU A 287 24.74 -1.82 -10.78
C GLU A 287 25.99 -2.25 -10.00
N GLU A 288 25.98 -2.09 -8.67
CA GLU A 288 27.08 -2.47 -7.77
C GLU A 288 27.24 -3.99 -7.61
N ILE A 289 26.23 -4.79 -8.01
CA ILE A 289 26.28 -6.25 -7.88
C ILE A 289 26.70 -6.84 -9.24
N PRO A 290 27.96 -7.27 -9.39
CA PRO A 290 28.41 -7.85 -10.64
C PRO A 290 27.63 -9.14 -10.95
N GLN A 291 27.37 -9.38 -12.24
CA GLN A 291 26.72 -10.60 -12.75
C GLN A 291 25.28 -10.86 -12.27
N CYS A 292 24.58 -9.84 -11.74
CA CYS A 292 23.17 -9.95 -11.42
C CYS A 292 22.29 -9.80 -12.68
N ARG A 293 21.35 -10.72 -12.90
CA ARG A 293 20.34 -10.62 -13.97
C ARG A 293 18.98 -10.27 -13.38
N PRO A 294 18.32 -9.19 -13.82
CA PRO A 294 17.04 -8.80 -13.27
C PRO A 294 15.97 -9.84 -13.56
N SER A 295 14.97 -9.92 -12.70
CA SER A 295 13.86 -10.84 -12.87
C SER A 295 13.08 -10.58 -14.17
N VAL A 296 12.67 -11.68 -14.82
CA VAL A 296 11.80 -11.63 -16.01
C VAL A 296 10.44 -11.04 -15.65
N PHE A 297 9.96 -11.20 -14.41
CA PHE A 297 8.65 -10.71 -13.96
C PHE A 297 8.55 -9.18 -13.86
N LEU A 298 9.69 -8.47 -13.80
CA LEU A 298 9.71 -7.00 -13.71
C LEU A 298 9.43 -6.32 -15.04
N SER A 299 9.73 -6.99 -16.15
CA SER A 299 9.55 -6.38 -17.47
C SER A 299 8.04 -6.22 -17.79
N PRO A 300 7.62 -5.18 -18.53
CA PRO A 300 6.23 -5.00 -18.92
C PRO A 300 5.77 -6.10 -19.89
N LEU A 301 4.47 -6.33 -20.03
CA LEU A 301 3.98 -7.37 -20.93
C LEU A 301 4.28 -7.07 -22.42
N ALA A 302 4.38 -5.78 -22.76
CA ALA A 302 4.74 -5.32 -24.10
C ALA A 302 6.14 -5.78 -24.56
N SER A 303 7.09 -6.00 -23.64
CA SER A 303 8.46 -6.39 -24.01
C SER A 303 8.60 -7.85 -24.45
N LEU A 304 7.57 -8.67 -24.28
CA LEU A 304 7.58 -10.09 -24.64
C LEU A 304 7.29 -10.27 -26.14
N ARG A 305 8.31 -10.70 -26.89
CA ARG A 305 8.18 -11.00 -28.34
C ARG A 305 7.35 -12.26 -28.64
N ASN A 306 7.28 -13.22 -27.72
CA ASN A 306 6.54 -14.47 -27.94
C ASN A 306 5.05 -14.29 -27.59
N THR A 307 4.18 -14.26 -28.62
CA THR A 307 2.74 -14.05 -28.49
C THR A 307 2.05 -15.08 -27.60
N ARG A 308 2.46 -16.36 -27.62
CA ARG A 308 1.85 -17.40 -26.76
C ARG A 308 2.13 -17.14 -25.29
N ALA A 309 3.39 -16.81 -24.96
CA ALA A 309 3.78 -16.49 -23.59
C ALA A 309 3.11 -15.18 -23.12
N LYS A 310 3.04 -14.16 -23.98
CA LYS A 310 2.34 -12.89 -23.72
C LYS A 310 0.88 -13.12 -23.32
N ASN A 311 0.14 -13.88 -24.14
CA ASN A 311 -1.27 -14.19 -23.86
C ASN A 311 -1.45 -15.04 -22.60
N LEU A 312 -0.57 -16.02 -22.35
CA LEU A 312 -0.59 -16.83 -21.13
C LEU A 312 -0.41 -15.96 -19.87
N PHE A 313 0.61 -15.10 -19.85
CA PHE A 313 0.85 -14.21 -18.72
C PHE A 313 -0.28 -13.19 -18.54
N TYR A 314 -0.82 -12.64 -19.63
CA TYR A 314 -1.99 -11.77 -19.56
C TYR A 314 -3.19 -12.46 -18.89
N LEU A 315 -3.55 -13.65 -19.38
CA LEU A 315 -4.66 -14.44 -18.82
C LEU A 315 -4.43 -14.78 -17.35
N LEU A 316 -3.19 -15.12 -16.98
CA LEU A 316 -2.84 -15.43 -15.60
C LEU A 316 -2.96 -14.19 -14.70
N CYS A 317 -2.50 -13.01 -15.15
CA CYS A 317 -2.65 -11.75 -14.39
C CYS A 317 -4.13 -11.37 -14.20
N VAL A 318 -4.95 -11.51 -15.25
CA VAL A 318 -6.40 -11.26 -15.17
C VAL A 318 -7.10 -12.27 -14.27
N ALA A 319 -6.73 -13.55 -14.36
CA ALA A 319 -7.25 -14.60 -13.49
C ALA A 319 -6.91 -14.34 -12.01
N LEU A 320 -5.70 -13.85 -11.71
CA LEU A 320 -5.32 -13.44 -10.36
C LEU A 320 -6.15 -12.26 -9.85
N LEU A 321 -6.37 -11.25 -10.69
CA LEU A 321 -7.16 -10.08 -10.33
C LEU A 321 -8.63 -10.44 -10.06
N ALA A 322 -9.23 -11.30 -10.91
CA ALA A 322 -10.56 -11.85 -10.69
C ALA A 322 -10.62 -12.77 -9.46
N GLY A 323 -9.58 -13.58 -9.25
CA GLY A 323 -9.43 -14.45 -8.08
C GLY A 323 -9.38 -13.66 -6.77
N LEU A 324 -8.69 -12.52 -6.75
CA LEU A 324 -8.66 -11.61 -5.59
C LEU A 324 -10.06 -11.09 -5.25
N VAL A 325 -10.82 -10.61 -6.24
CA VAL A 325 -12.22 -10.18 -6.02
C VAL A 325 -13.07 -11.32 -5.49
N TYR A 326 -12.97 -12.50 -6.11
CA TYR A 326 -13.71 -13.67 -5.68
C TYR A 326 -13.37 -14.07 -4.24
N ALA A 327 -12.09 -14.09 -3.88
CA ALA A 327 -11.64 -14.42 -2.52
C ALA A 327 -12.20 -13.43 -1.49
N VAL A 328 -12.12 -12.12 -1.77
CA VAL A 328 -12.64 -11.07 -0.88
C VAL A 328 -14.17 -11.18 -0.76
N GLN A 329 -14.88 -11.33 -1.86
CA GLN A 329 -16.34 -11.51 -1.84
C GLN A 329 -16.75 -12.80 -1.10
N SER A 330 -16.03 -13.90 -1.32
CA SER A 330 -16.28 -15.17 -0.63
C SER A 330 -16.04 -15.05 0.87
N TRP A 331 -14.95 -14.39 1.27
CA TRP A 331 -14.65 -14.13 2.69
C TRP A 331 -15.74 -13.26 3.32
N LEU A 332 -16.12 -12.14 2.69
CA LEU A 332 -17.16 -11.26 3.21
C LEU A 332 -18.55 -11.95 3.24
N ARG A 333 -18.86 -12.85 2.29
CA ARG A 333 -20.08 -13.69 2.32
C ARG A 333 -20.03 -14.70 3.46
N HIS A 334 -18.89 -15.36 3.69
CA HIS A 334 -18.73 -16.35 4.75
C HIS A 334 -19.01 -15.76 6.14
N TYR A 335 -18.57 -14.52 6.38
CA TYR A 335 -18.85 -13.81 7.63
C TYR A 335 -20.21 -13.06 7.64
N GLY A 336 -20.98 -13.13 6.56
CA GLY A 336 -22.32 -12.54 6.47
C GLY A 336 -22.36 -11.02 6.24
N ASN A 337 -21.22 -10.38 5.93
CA ASN A 337 -21.11 -8.93 5.72
C ASN A 337 -21.73 -8.47 4.38
N LEU A 338 -21.97 -9.39 3.44
CA LEU A 338 -22.57 -9.09 2.13
C LEU A 338 -24.07 -9.38 2.07
N ASN A 339 -24.77 -9.55 3.19
CA ASN A 339 -26.20 -9.89 3.17
C ASN A 339 -27.14 -8.67 3.13
N SER A 340 -26.65 -7.47 3.40
CA SER A 340 -27.45 -6.25 3.35
C SER A 340 -27.59 -5.68 1.94
N SER A 341 -28.54 -4.76 1.75
CA SER A 341 -28.72 -4.01 0.50
C SER A 341 -28.01 -2.65 0.54
N ASP A 342 -27.05 -2.46 1.44
CA ASP A 342 -26.36 -1.19 1.62
C ASP A 342 -25.57 -0.80 0.36
N PRO A 343 -25.43 0.50 0.07
CA PRO A 343 -24.74 0.96 -1.13
C PRO A 343 -23.28 0.47 -1.19
N LEU A 344 -22.61 0.36 -0.05
CA LEU A 344 -21.26 -0.21 0.05
C LEU A 344 -21.24 -1.70 -0.33
N VAL A 345 -22.22 -2.48 0.13
CA VAL A 345 -22.34 -3.91 -0.19
C VAL A 345 -22.65 -4.13 -1.68
N LEU A 346 -23.52 -3.30 -2.26
CA LEU A 346 -23.79 -3.29 -3.70
C LEU A 346 -22.55 -2.92 -4.51
N PHE A 347 -21.78 -1.94 -4.03
CA PHE A 347 -20.50 -1.57 -4.64
C PHE A 347 -19.49 -2.72 -4.59
N VAL A 348 -19.37 -3.45 -3.48
CA VAL A 348 -18.48 -4.62 -3.40
C VAL A 348 -18.94 -5.75 -4.35
N ARG A 349 -20.25 -5.93 -4.53
CA ARG A 349 -20.80 -6.95 -5.44
C ARG A 349 -20.54 -6.64 -6.92
N TRP A 350 -20.73 -5.39 -7.33
CA TRP A 350 -20.73 -4.99 -8.75
C TRP A 350 -19.61 -4.03 -9.14
N GLY A 351 -19.26 -3.09 -8.26
CA GLY A 351 -18.17 -2.14 -8.46
C GLY A 351 -16.80 -2.81 -8.49
N PHE A 352 -16.52 -3.79 -7.63
CA PHE A 352 -15.24 -4.52 -7.65
C PHE A 352 -14.99 -5.26 -8.99
N PRO A 353 -15.93 -6.08 -9.51
CA PRO A 353 -15.79 -6.66 -10.86
C PRO A 353 -15.60 -5.62 -11.96
N LEU A 354 -16.30 -4.48 -11.88
CA LEU A 354 -16.18 -3.40 -12.85
C LEU A 354 -14.78 -2.76 -12.84
N VAL A 355 -14.21 -2.51 -11.66
CA VAL A 355 -12.83 -2.03 -11.51
C VAL A 355 -11.85 -3.01 -12.14
N VAL A 356 -12.00 -4.31 -11.86
CA VAL A 356 -11.16 -5.36 -12.45
C VAL A 356 -11.27 -5.41 -13.96
N LEU A 357 -12.47 -5.26 -14.52
CA LEU A 357 -12.68 -5.19 -15.96
C LEU A 357 -11.94 -3.99 -16.56
N CYS A 358 -12.04 -2.80 -15.95
CA CYS A 358 -11.32 -1.61 -16.41
C CYS A 358 -9.79 -1.79 -16.37
N ILE A 359 -9.25 -2.38 -15.31
CA ILE A 359 -7.80 -2.68 -15.20
C ILE A 359 -7.38 -3.70 -16.26
N ALA A 360 -8.14 -4.78 -16.46
CA ALA A 360 -7.84 -5.79 -17.47
C ALA A 360 -7.85 -5.19 -18.88
N CYS A 361 -8.85 -4.37 -19.21
CA CYS A 361 -8.89 -3.65 -20.48
C CYS A 361 -7.71 -2.70 -20.66
N TYR A 362 -7.34 -1.95 -19.62
CA TYR A 362 -6.15 -1.09 -19.64
C TYR A 362 -4.89 -1.90 -19.94
N TRP A 363 -4.67 -3.01 -19.23
CA TRP A 363 -3.53 -3.90 -19.45
C TRP A 363 -3.51 -4.52 -20.86
N ALA A 364 -4.67 -4.90 -21.40
CA ALA A 364 -4.77 -5.42 -22.76
C ALA A 364 -4.27 -4.38 -23.78
N VAL A 365 -4.79 -3.15 -23.66
CA VAL A 365 -4.45 -2.06 -24.56
C VAL A 365 -2.98 -1.67 -24.41
N ALA A 366 -2.50 -1.48 -23.18
CA ALA A 366 -1.10 -1.15 -22.87
C ALA A 366 -0.12 -2.22 -23.40
N SER A 367 -0.50 -3.49 -23.38
CA SER A 367 0.34 -4.57 -23.91
C SER A 367 0.40 -4.61 -25.44
N SER A 368 -0.58 -4.05 -26.15
CA SER A 368 -0.78 -4.23 -27.60
C SER A 368 -0.14 -3.15 -28.50
N ALA A 369 0.59 -2.19 -27.92
CA ALA A 369 1.00 -0.95 -28.57
C ALA A 369 2.06 -1.04 -29.70
N ASP A 370 2.36 -2.21 -30.24
CA ASP A 370 3.28 -2.35 -31.38
C ASP A 370 2.54 -2.12 -32.71
N ASP A 371 2.87 -1.02 -33.40
CA ASP A 371 2.81 -0.58 -34.84
C ASP A 371 1.77 -1.15 -35.85
N SER A 372 0.99 -2.14 -35.50
CA SER A 372 0.11 -2.92 -36.38
C SER A 372 -1.33 -2.39 -36.47
N LEU A 373 -1.71 -1.46 -35.59
CA LEU A 373 -3.04 -0.85 -35.52
C LEU A 373 -3.05 0.65 -35.87
N GLY A 374 -2.43 1.02 -36.99
CA GLY A 374 -2.37 2.44 -37.42
C GLY A 374 -3.74 3.14 -37.54
N LYS A 375 -4.83 2.41 -37.82
CA LYS A 375 -6.20 2.98 -37.86
C LYS A 375 -6.91 3.06 -36.51
N LEU A 376 -6.42 2.37 -35.48
CA LEU A 376 -7.04 2.33 -34.15
C LEU A 376 -6.20 3.05 -33.08
N GLN A 377 -5.10 3.66 -33.48
CA GLN A 377 -4.15 4.32 -32.60
C GLN A 377 -4.79 5.47 -31.81
N GLU A 378 -5.70 6.24 -32.40
CA GLU A 378 -6.45 7.27 -31.69
C GLU A 378 -7.35 6.69 -30.59
N LEU A 379 -8.07 5.61 -30.88
CA LEU A 379 -8.90 4.87 -29.92
C LEU A 379 -8.06 4.26 -28.79
N VAL A 380 -6.87 3.74 -29.12
CA VAL A 380 -5.90 3.21 -28.15
C VAL A 380 -5.41 4.31 -27.21
N GLN A 381 -5.05 5.48 -27.74
CA GLN A 381 -4.62 6.62 -26.93
C GLN A 381 -5.72 7.09 -25.96
N VAL A 382 -6.97 7.14 -26.43
CA VAL A 382 -8.11 7.46 -25.57
C VAL A 382 -8.33 6.37 -24.51
N ALA A 383 -8.27 5.10 -24.90
CA ALA A 383 -8.49 3.97 -24.00
C ALA A 383 -7.47 3.91 -22.85
N VAL A 384 -6.19 4.14 -23.14
CA VAL A 384 -5.10 4.19 -22.14
C VAL A 384 -5.34 5.27 -21.07
N VAL A 385 -6.13 6.29 -21.40
CA VAL A 385 -6.46 7.39 -20.48
C VAL A 385 -7.80 7.16 -19.76
N VAL A 386 -8.83 6.73 -20.49
CA VAL A 386 -10.19 6.57 -19.95
C VAL A 386 -10.27 5.45 -18.93
N PHE A 387 -9.62 4.30 -19.17
CA PHE A 387 -9.70 3.16 -18.25
C PHE A 387 -9.08 3.46 -16.87
N PRO A 388 -7.84 4.00 -16.76
CA PRO A 388 -7.30 4.39 -15.46
C PRO A 388 -8.14 5.44 -14.73
N ARG A 389 -8.68 6.45 -15.45
CA ARG A 389 -9.57 7.46 -14.87
C ARG A 389 -10.86 6.86 -14.30
N ALA A 390 -11.45 5.89 -15.01
CA ALA A 390 -12.60 5.15 -14.52
C ALA A 390 -12.26 4.39 -13.23
N VAL A 391 -11.09 3.75 -13.16
CA VAL A 391 -10.62 3.08 -11.94
C VAL A 391 -10.43 4.07 -10.78
N TYR A 392 -9.78 5.22 -11.01
CA TYR A 392 -9.63 6.26 -9.99
C TYR A 392 -10.97 6.77 -9.46
N GLY A 393 -11.92 7.02 -10.36
CA GLY A 393 -13.29 7.44 -10.02
C GLY A 393 -14.03 6.38 -9.20
N LEU A 394 -14.04 5.13 -9.67
CA LEU A 394 -14.71 4.02 -8.99
C LEU A 394 -14.09 3.75 -7.61
N ALA A 395 -12.76 3.74 -7.49
CA ALA A 395 -12.09 3.53 -6.21
C ALA A 395 -12.37 4.68 -5.22
N SER A 396 -12.44 5.92 -5.71
CA SER A 396 -12.78 7.08 -4.90
C SER A 396 -14.23 7.02 -4.41
N VAL A 397 -15.17 6.61 -5.26
CA VAL A 397 -16.57 6.37 -4.86
C VAL A 397 -16.63 5.26 -3.80
N GLY A 398 -15.92 4.15 -4.01
CA GLY A 398 -15.86 3.06 -3.04
C GLY A 398 -15.31 3.49 -1.67
N LEU A 399 -14.23 4.27 -1.66
CA LEU A 399 -13.63 4.79 -0.43
C LEU A 399 -14.54 5.81 0.25
N LEU A 400 -15.21 6.68 -0.51
CA LEU A 400 -16.18 7.63 0.03
C LEU A 400 -17.38 6.91 0.66
N LEU A 401 -17.92 5.88 0.00
CA LEU A 401 -18.99 5.05 0.54
C LEU A 401 -18.58 4.38 1.86
N LEU A 402 -17.34 3.91 1.94
CA LEU A 402 -16.79 3.32 3.15
C LEU A 402 -16.65 4.35 4.29
N LEU A 403 -16.21 5.58 3.98
CA LEU A 403 -16.11 6.66 4.96
C LEU A 403 -17.49 7.12 5.45
N CYS A 404 -18.49 7.16 4.55
CA CYS A 404 -19.86 7.52 4.90
C CYS A 404 -20.55 6.44 5.75
N ASN A 405 -20.37 5.16 5.39
CA ASN A 405 -21.01 4.02 6.04
C ASN A 405 -19.98 2.89 6.30
N PRO A 406 -19.18 2.98 7.37
CA PRO A 406 -18.12 2.01 7.63
C PRO A 406 -18.62 0.65 8.15
N MET A 407 -19.88 0.56 8.58
CA MET A 407 -20.45 -0.64 9.20
C MET A 407 -21.15 -1.51 8.14
N THR A 408 -20.58 -2.67 7.83
CA THR A 408 -21.20 -3.69 6.93
C THR A 408 -22.02 -4.73 7.71
N VAL A 409 -22.79 -4.26 8.71
CA VAL A 409 -23.62 -5.15 9.56
C VAL A 409 -24.99 -5.31 8.96
N PHE A 410 -25.42 -6.56 8.76
CA PHE A 410 -26.81 -6.85 8.42
C PHE A 410 -27.58 -7.22 9.69
N ALA A 411 -28.39 -6.29 10.18
CA ALA A 411 -29.37 -6.57 11.23
C ALA A 411 -30.67 -7.06 10.57
N LYS A 412 -30.96 -8.35 10.70
CA LYS A 412 -32.26 -8.88 10.28
C LYS A 412 -33.26 -8.61 11.40
N ASP A 413 -34.13 -7.64 11.19
CA ASP A 413 -35.30 -7.49 12.04
C ASP A 413 -36.27 -8.64 11.75
N THR A 414 -36.46 -9.51 12.73
CA THR A 414 -37.43 -10.63 12.67
C THR A 414 -38.88 -10.15 12.59
N ARG A 415 -39.11 -8.84 12.47
CA ARG A 415 -40.43 -8.19 12.35
C ARG A 415 -40.83 -7.85 10.92
N GLU A 416 -40.00 -8.07 9.89
CA GLU A 416 -40.42 -7.70 8.53
C GLU A 416 -41.63 -8.51 8.03
N SER A 417 -42.67 -7.72 7.78
CA SER A 417 -44.02 -7.93 7.26
C SER A 417 -44.54 -9.35 7.15
N ALA A 418 -45.65 -9.59 7.85
CA ALA A 418 -46.70 -10.40 7.28
C ALA A 418 -46.97 -9.95 5.84
N GLY A 419 -46.49 -10.74 4.87
CA GLY A 419 -46.95 -10.63 3.48
C GLY A 419 -48.48 -10.72 3.44
N SER A 420 -49.08 -10.22 2.35
CA SER A 420 -50.53 -10.13 2.18
C SER A 420 -51.27 -11.35 2.76
N ILE A 421 -52.27 -11.07 3.59
CA ILE A 421 -52.98 -11.99 4.49
C ILE A 421 -53.50 -13.25 3.78
N VAL A 422 -53.66 -13.21 2.46
CA VAL A 422 -54.15 -14.30 1.61
C VAL A 422 -53.44 -14.20 0.26
N THR A 423 -52.86 -15.30 -0.24
CA THR A 423 -52.57 -15.42 -1.68
C THR A 423 -53.91 -15.63 -2.39
N PRO A 424 -54.36 -14.75 -3.30
CA PRO A 424 -55.62 -14.97 -4.00
C PRO A 424 -55.54 -16.28 -4.78
N TYR A 425 -56.48 -17.18 -4.52
CA TYR A 425 -56.60 -18.42 -5.27
C TYR A 425 -56.91 -18.07 -6.73
N LEU A 426 -56.07 -18.52 -7.66
CA LEU A 426 -56.15 -18.19 -9.10
C LEU A 426 -57.10 -19.16 -9.86
N GLY A 427 -57.96 -19.89 -9.15
CA GLY A 427 -58.92 -20.84 -9.71
C GLY A 427 -60.36 -20.32 -9.75
N VAL A 428 -61.23 -21.04 -10.47
CA VAL A 428 -62.66 -20.71 -10.62
C VAL A 428 -63.35 -20.79 -9.25
N PRO A 429 -64.14 -19.76 -8.85
CA PRO A 429 -64.70 -19.69 -7.51
C PRO A 429 -65.74 -20.79 -7.31
N SER A 430 -65.38 -21.79 -6.51
CA SER A 430 -66.34 -22.70 -5.88
C SER A 430 -66.29 -22.43 -4.39
N SER A 431 -67.40 -21.91 -3.87
CA SER A 431 -67.55 -21.39 -2.51
C SER A 431 -66.91 -22.27 -1.44
N GLU A 432 -66.95 -23.59 -1.58
CA GLU A 432 -66.52 -24.53 -0.54
C GLU A 432 -64.99 -24.80 -0.54
N ALA A 433 -64.34 -24.77 -1.71
CA ALA A 433 -62.89 -25.00 -1.83
C ALA A 433 -62.07 -23.79 -1.35
N ASP A 434 -62.60 -22.57 -1.52
CA ASP A 434 -61.97 -21.33 -1.04
C ASP A 434 -61.93 -21.27 0.49
N PHE A 435 -63.00 -21.68 1.18
CA PHE A 435 -63.00 -21.74 2.64
C PHE A 435 -62.01 -22.78 3.19
N LEU A 436 -61.91 -23.95 2.56
CA LEU A 436 -60.98 -25.01 2.98
C LEU A 436 -59.51 -24.61 2.84
N HIS A 437 -59.16 -23.72 1.90
CA HIS A 437 -57.79 -23.24 1.73
C HIS A 437 -57.45 -22.06 2.64
N VAL A 438 -58.42 -21.19 2.91
CA VAL A 438 -58.24 -19.97 3.70
C VAL A 438 -58.23 -20.25 5.21
N ILE A 439 -59.06 -21.18 5.70
CA ILE A 439 -59.18 -21.49 7.14
C ILE A 439 -57.86 -21.99 7.75
N PRO A 440 -57.10 -22.93 7.14
CA PRO A 440 -55.82 -23.38 7.69
C PRO A 440 -54.76 -22.28 7.73
N GLN A 441 -54.78 -21.36 6.76
CA GLN A 441 -53.83 -20.24 6.71
C GLN A 441 -54.12 -19.22 7.82
N ILE A 442 -55.39 -18.91 8.07
CA ILE A 442 -55.81 -18.04 9.19
C ILE A 442 -55.49 -18.71 10.54
N TYR A 443 -55.79 -20.00 10.68
CA TYR A 443 -55.53 -20.73 11.93
C TYR A 443 -54.04 -20.81 12.26
N LYS A 444 -53.19 -21.11 11.26
CA LYS A 444 -51.73 -21.14 11.42
C LYS A 444 -51.18 -19.77 11.84
N ARG A 445 -51.74 -18.69 11.31
CA ARG A 445 -51.40 -17.31 11.70
C ARG A 445 -51.87 -16.92 13.09
N MET A 446 -53.07 -17.33 13.50
CA MET A 446 -53.55 -17.15 14.88
C MET A 446 -52.65 -17.88 15.87
N GLN A 447 -52.23 -19.10 15.54
CA GLN A 447 -51.33 -19.89 16.37
C GLN A 447 -49.93 -19.27 16.48
N GLU A 448 -49.36 -18.78 15.37
CA GLU A 448 -48.09 -18.04 15.37
C GLU A 448 -48.18 -16.71 16.15
N SER A 449 -49.31 -16.01 16.04
CA SER A 449 -49.56 -14.78 16.80
C SER A 449 -49.66 -15.04 18.30
N GLN A 450 -50.42 -16.05 18.74
CA GLN A 450 -50.49 -16.43 20.15
C GLN A 450 -49.14 -16.90 20.69
N ARG A 451 -48.38 -17.70 19.91
CA ARG A 451 -47.03 -18.12 20.27
C ARG A 451 -46.08 -16.93 20.42
N SER A 452 -46.17 -15.94 19.53
CA SER A 452 -45.38 -14.69 19.63
C SER A 452 -45.78 -13.81 20.83
N GLN A 453 -47.04 -13.85 21.28
CA GLN A 453 -47.50 -13.16 22.48
C GLN A 453 -47.06 -13.86 23.76
N LEU A 454 -47.04 -15.20 23.78
CA LEU A 454 -46.48 -16.00 24.87
C LEU A 454 -44.96 -15.80 25.01
N GLU A 455 -44.22 -15.70 23.91
CA GLU A 455 -42.77 -15.40 23.93
C GLU A 455 -42.45 -13.94 24.31
N ARG A 456 -43.38 -13.00 24.06
CA ARG A 456 -43.27 -11.59 24.49
C ARG A 456 -43.26 -11.40 26.01
N GLY A 457 -43.80 -12.35 26.76
CA GLY A 457 -43.79 -12.31 28.22
C GLY A 457 -42.42 -12.60 28.85
N SER A 458 -41.47 -13.18 28.09
CA SER A 458 -40.20 -13.67 28.67
C SER A 458 -38.91 -13.29 27.92
N CYS A 459 -38.93 -12.74 26.70
CA CYS A 459 -37.69 -12.53 25.94
C CYS A 459 -37.63 -11.16 25.25
N ARG A 460 -36.54 -10.42 25.50
CA ARG A 460 -36.09 -9.30 24.66
C ARG A 460 -36.08 -9.75 23.19
N ALA A 461 -36.58 -8.93 22.29
CA ALA A 461 -36.55 -9.17 20.86
C ALA A 461 -35.12 -9.56 20.41
N THR A 462 -34.95 -10.78 19.90
CA THR A 462 -33.66 -11.26 19.40
C THR A 462 -33.47 -10.77 17.96
N VAL A 463 -32.75 -9.67 17.81
CA VAL A 463 -32.27 -9.20 16.49
C VAL A 463 -31.10 -10.08 16.08
N ALA A 464 -31.21 -10.80 14.96
CA ALA A 464 -30.11 -11.55 14.42
C ALA A 464 -29.21 -10.60 13.62
N ALA A 465 -28.07 -10.21 14.20
CA ALA A 465 -27.05 -9.39 13.53
C ALA A 465 -25.98 -10.29 12.91
N TYR A 466 -25.89 -10.30 11.59
CA TYR A 466 -24.84 -10.98 10.84
C TYR A 466 -23.67 -10.02 10.58
N GLY A 467 -22.43 -10.52 10.62
CA GLY A 467 -21.23 -9.72 10.37
C GLY A 467 -20.66 -8.97 11.58
N LEU A 468 -21.32 -9.02 12.75
CA LEU A 468 -20.93 -8.25 13.94
C LEU A 468 -19.50 -8.54 14.44
N GLY A 469 -19.02 -9.79 14.30
CA GLY A 469 -17.67 -10.17 14.70
C GLY A 469 -16.57 -9.70 13.75
N SER A 470 -16.92 -9.33 12.51
CA SER A 470 -15.98 -9.00 11.43
C SER A 470 -16.15 -7.58 10.90
N VAL A 471 -16.86 -6.69 11.61
CA VAL A 471 -17.22 -5.38 11.04
C VAL A 471 -16.00 -4.53 10.72
N TYR A 472 -15.07 -4.44 11.68
CA TYR A 472 -13.84 -3.68 11.51
C TYR A 472 -12.91 -4.31 10.48
N SER A 473 -12.78 -5.64 10.49
CA SER A 473 -11.95 -6.36 9.52
C SER A 473 -12.55 -6.30 8.11
N ALA A 474 -13.87 -6.32 7.96
CA ALA A 474 -14.54 -6.17 6.67
C ALA A 474 -14.31 -4.80 6.05
N ALA A 475 -14.47 -3.72 6.83
CA ALA A 475 -14.18 -2.37 6.38
C ALA A 475 -12.71 -2.23 5.93
N LEU A 476 -11.78 -2.77 6.72
CA LEU A 476 -10.35 -2.74 6.42
C LEU A 476 -10.01 -3.57 5.16
N VAL A 477 -10.57 -4.77 5.01
CA VAL A 477 -10.39 -5.61 3.81
C VAL A 477 -10.90 -4.90 2.56
N ILE A 478 -12.06 -4.22 2.64
CA ILE A 478 -12.60 -3.43 1.52
C ILE A 478 -11.65 -2.27 1.16
N ALA A 479 -11.17 -1.53 2.17
CA ALA A 479 -10.22 -0.43 1.96
C ALA A 479 -8.91 -0.92 1.32
N LEU A 480 -8.32 -1.98 1.86
CA LEU A 480 -7.09 -2.59 1.34
C LEU A 480 -7.27 -3.12 -0.08
N THR A 481 -8.43 -3.68 -0.40
CA THR A 481 -8.73 -4.17 -1.76
C THR A 481 -8.82 -3.02 -2.77
N LEU A 482 -9.51 -1.93 -2.39
CA LEU A 482 -9.59 -0.72 -3.22
C LEU A 482 -8.21 -0.08 -3.44
N LEU A 483 -7.43 0.04 -2.37
CA LEU A 483 -6.07 0.57 -2.43
C LEU A 483 -5.16 -0.36 -3.24
N GLY A 484 -5.31 -1.67 -3.09
CA GLY A 484 -4.65 -2.69 -3.89
C GLY A 484 -4.92 -2.52 -5.38
N PHE A 485 -6.17 -2.27 -5.80
CA PHE A 485 -6.49 -2.00 -7.20
C PHE A 485 -5.82 -0.74 -7.74
N LEU A 486 -5.82 0.34 -6.96
CA LEU A 486 -5.14 1.59 -7.32
C LEU A 486 -3.63 1.38 -7.50
N LEU A 487 -3.01 0.65 -6.57
CA LEU A 487 -1.58 0.38 -6.61
C LEU A 487 -1.22 -0.59 -7.73
N MET A 488 -2.01 -1.64 -7.97
CA MET A 488 -1.82 -2.57 -9.08
C MET A 488 -1.95 -1.89 -10.45
N LEU A 489 -2.83 -0.90 -10.58
CA LEU A 489 -2.95 -0.09 -11.80
C LEU A 489 -1.67 0.71 -12.11
N LEU A 490 -0.97 1.17 -11.06
CA LEU A 490 0.27 1.94 -11.18
C LEU A 490 1.51 1.08 -11.47
N HIS A 491 1.44 -0.22 -11.21
CA HIS A 491 2.53 -1.16 -11.45
C HIS A 491 2.37 -1.88 -12.79
N SER A 492 3.44 -2.52 -13.25
CA SER A 492 3.37 -3.39 -14.43
C SER A 492 2.48 -4.62 -14.15
N GLU A 493 1.88 -5.17 -15.20
CA GLU A 493 0.84 -6.20 -15.10
C GLU A 493 1.36 -7.46 -14.40
N ARG A 494 2.62 -7.81 -14.67
CA ARG A 494 3.30 -8.99 -14.10
C ARG A 494 3.72 -8.81 -12.64
N LEU A 495 3.64 -7.60 -12.08
CA LEU A 495 3.82 -7.42 -10.64
C LEU A 495 2.58 -7.83 -9.85
N SER A 496 1.45 -8.13 -10.51
CA SER A 496 0.26 -8.71 -9.86
C SER A 496 0.55 -9.98 -9.04
N PHE A 497 1.52 -10.80 -9.45
CA PHE A 497 1.97 -11.96 -8.68
C PHE A 497 2.65 -11.55 -7.36
N ALA A 498 3.43 -10.47 -7.36
CA ALA A 498 4.07 -9.95 -6.15
C ALA A 498 3.02 -9.37 -5.18
N PHE A 499 1.99 -8.68 -5.69
CA PHE A 499 0.85 -8.23 -4.87
C PHE A 499 0.05 -9.40 -4.29
N LEU A 500 -0.20 -10.47 -5.05
CA LEU A 500 -0.85 -11.68 -4.52
C LEU A 500 -0.03 -12.24 -3.35
N LEU A 501 1.29 -12.39 -3.56
CA LEU A 501 2.19 -12.90 -2.54
C LEU A 501 2.21 -12.01 -1.31
N LEU A 502 2.15 -10.68 -1.48
CA LEU A 502 2.01 -9.70 -0.42
C LEU A 502 0.75 -9.95 0.42
N PHE A 503 -0.42 -10.08 -0.23
CA PHE A 503 -1.67 -10.33 0.49
C PHE A 503 -1.67 -11.68 1.22
N VAL A 504 -1.12 -12.73 0.58
CA VAL A 504 -0.98 -14.06 1.22
C VAL A 504 -0.05 -13.99 2.42
N GLU A 505 1.11 -13.34 2.28
CA GLU A 505 2.09 -13.21 3.36
C GLU A 505 1.53 -12.40 4.53
N ALA A 506 0.86 -11.26 4.27
CA ALA A 506 0.20 -10.47 5.29
C ALA A 506 -0.88 -11.29 6.04
N PHE A 507 -1.70 -12.04 5.31
CA PHE A 507 -2.71 -12.93 5.89
C PHE A 507 -2.07 -14.02 6.77
N VAL A 508 -1.00 -14.66 6.30
CA VAL A 508 -0.26 -15.67 7.06
C VAL A 508 0.33 -15.09 8.34
N LEU A 509 0.92 -13.88 8.29
CA LEU A 509 1.48 -13.21 9.47
C LEU A 509 0.40 -12.91 10.53
N LEU A 510 -0.77 -12.42 10.12
CA LEU A 510 -1.91 -12.23 11.03
C LEU A 510 -2.33 -13.54 11.67
N HIS A 511 -2.42 -14.61 10.89
CA HIS A 511 -2.81 -15.92 11.41
C HIS A 511 -1.77 -16.51 12.36
N ILE A 512 -0.47 -16.38 12.07
CA ILE A 512 0.61 -16.79 12.97
C ILE A 512 0.49 -16.08 14.32
N ASP A 513 0.27 -14.75 14.31
CA ASP A 513 0.08 -13.98 15.53
C ASP A 513 -1.17 -14.41 16.31
N THR A 514 -2.32 -14.62 15.64
CA THR A 514 -3.54 -15.11 16.31
C THR A 514 -3.34 -16.49 16.94
N CYS A 515 -2.68 -17.42 16.25
CA CYS A 515 -2.38 -18.75 16.78
C CYS A 515 -1.36 -18.70 17.92
N ALA A 516 -0.32 -17.88 17.80
CA ALA A 516 0.70 -17.72 18.83
C ALA A 516 0.09 -17.15 20.12
N ARG A 517 -0.80 -16.16 20.04
CA ARG A 517 -1.52 -15.62 21.21
C ARG A 517 -2.47 -16.64 21.83
N GLY A 518 -3.21 -17.38 20.99
CA GLY A 518 -4.09 -18.47 21.43
C GLY A 518 -3.34 -19.53 22.23
N LEU A 519 -2.16 -19.94 21.75
CA LEU A 519 -1.29 -20.92 22.42
C LEU A 519 -0.61 -20.34 23.68
N ALA A 520 -0.27 -19.05 23.68
CA ALA A 520 0.31 -18.37 24.84
C ALA A 520 -0.70 -18.21 25.99
N GLY A 521 -2.00 -18.18 25.68
CA GLY A 521 -3.07 -17.94 26.64
C GLY A 521 -3.23 -16.47 27.02
N ASP A 522 -2.70 -15.56 26.20
CA ASP A 522 -2.76 -14.11 26.43
C ASP A 522 -4.16 -13.60 26.07
N ALA A 523 -4.93 -13.18 27.09
CA ALA A 523 -6.33 -12.74 26.95
C ALA A 523 -6.50 -11.21 26.86
N GLU A 524 -5.41 -10.44 26.85
CA GLU A 524 -5.51 -8.98 26.70
C GLU A 524 -5.89 -8.63 25.26
N SER A 525 -7.13 -8.17 25.08
CA SER A 525 -7.78 -8.03 23.78
C SER A 525 -7.27 -6.89 22.89
N PHE A 526 -6.38 -6.02 23.37
CA PHE A 526 -5.99 -4.79 22.66
C PHE A 526 -4.50 -4.43 22.69
N SER A 527 -3.62 -5.30 23.19
CA SER A 527 -2.16 -5.07 23.13
C SER A 527 -1.54 -5.80 21.93
N VAL A 528 -0.89 -5.04 21.04
CA VAL A 528 -0.15 -5.60 19.90
C VAL A 528 1.31 -5.78 20.31
N PRO A 529 1.86 -7.00 20.27
CA PRO A 529 3.23 -7.25 20.68
C PRO A 529 4.23 -6.73 19.64
N TRP A 530 5.39 -6.27 20.11
CA TRP A 530 6.43 -5.69 19.25
C TRP A 530 6.95 -6.64 18.17
N TYR A 531 6.96 -7.95 18.40
CA TYR A 531 7.38 -8.89 17.36
C TYR A 531 6.45 -8.82 16.14
N ALA A 532 5.12 -8.68 16.35
CA ALA A 532 4.16 -8.58 15.26
C ALA A 532 4.37 -7.28 14.47
N VAL A 533 4.60 -6.16 15.16
CA VAL A 533 4.91 -4.86 14.55
C VAL A 533 6.21 -4.93 13.72
N ILE A 534 7.26 -5.54 14.27
CA ILE A 534 8.55 -5.68 13.57
C ILE A 534 8.40 -6.61 12.36
N SER A 535 7.69 -7.75 12.49
CA SER A 535 7.38 -8.64 11.38
C SER A 535 6.64 -7.91 10.26
N TRP A 536 5.66 -7.08 10.61
CA TRP A 536 4.88 -6.27 9.67
C TRP A 536 5.77 -5.27 8.91
N LEU A 537 6.67 -4.57 9.61
CA LEU A 537 7.63 -3.64 9.02
C LEU A 537 8.65 -4.33 8.10
N LEU A 538 9.14 -5.51 8.51
CA LEU A 538 10.08 -6.29 7.71
C LEU A 538 9.42 -6.82 6.43
N ALA A 539 8.16 -7.26 6.51
CA ALA A 539 7.38 -7.66 5.35
C ALA A 539 7.15 -6.47 4.38
N ALA A 540 6.81 -5.29 4.89
CA ALA A 540 6.68 -4.08 4.07
C ALA A 540 8.00 -3.74 3.35
N SER A 541 9.13 -3.86 4.05
CA SER A 541 10.47 -3.62 3.49
C SER A 541 10.86 -4.69 2.46
N GLN A 542 10.52 -5.96 2.70
CA GLN A 542 10.72 -7.05 1.72
C GLN A 542 9.96 -6.73 0.42
N PHE A 543 8.67 -6.38 0.53
CA PHE A 543 7.85 -6.13 -0.64
C PHE A 543 8.17 -4.84 -1.37
N PHE A 544 8.82 -3.86 -0.73
CA PHE A 544 9.41 -2.72 -1.45
C PHE A 544 10.39 -3.19 -2.53
N TYR A 545 11.24 -4.18 -2.21
CA TYR A 545 12.15 -4.76 -3.21
C TYR A 545 11.43 -5.73 -4.15
N SER A 546 10.48 -6.53 -3.66
CA SER A 546 9.74 -7.48 -4.49
C SER A 546 8.76 -6.83 -5.46
N THR A 547 8.36 -5.57 -5.26
CA THR A 547 7.64 -4.79 -6.29
C THR A 547 8.59 -4.15 -7.30
N GLY A 548 9.89 -4.40 -7.20
CA GLY A 548 10.89 -3.96 -8.17
C GLY A 548 11.54 -2.62 -7.86
N HIS A 549 11.37 -2.05 -6.66
CA HIS A 549 12.02 -0.79 -6.32
C HIS A 549 13.41 -0.98 -5.72
N GLN A 550 14.19 0.10 -5.82
CA GLN A 550 15.47 0.25 -5.17
C GLN A 550 15.57 1.68 -4.59
N PRO A 551 16.26 1.87 -3.46
CA PRO A 551 16.45 3.18 -2.84
C PRO A 551 17.53 3.99 -3.57
N ILE A 552 17.41 4.12 -4.90
CA ILE A 552 18.29 4.94 -5.74
C ILE A 552 17.42 5.77 -6.70
N PHE A 553 17.77 7.05 -6.91
CA PHE A 553 16.98 7.94 -7.77
C PHE A 553 16.72 7.44 -9.20
N PRO A 554 17.70 6.80 -9.89
CA PRO A 554 17.48 6.29 -11.24
C PRO A 554 16.47 5.13 -11.33
N ALA A 555 16.21 4.42 -10.22
CA ALA A 555 15.29 3.29 -10.17
C ALA A 555 13.83 3.71 -9.89
N ILE A 556 13.57 5.01 -9.72
CA ILE A 556 12.20 5.51 -9.54
C ILE A 556 11.41 5.32 -10.84
N HIS A 557 10.24 4.68 -10.73
CA HIS A 557 9.35 4.44 -11.87
C HIS A 557 8.51 5.68 -12.20
N TRP A 558 9.14 6.65 -12.87
CA TRP A 558 8.50 7.91 -13.27
C TRP A 558 7.27 7.73 -14.18
N ASN A 559 7.18 6.62 -14.90
CA ASN A 559 6.03 6.29 -15.76
C ASN A 559 4.70 6.25 -14.97
N ALA A 560 4.74 5.98 -13.66
CA ALA A 560 3.54 5.99 -12.81
C ALA A 560 2.84 7.36 -12.76
N ALA A 561 3.57 8.47 -12.96
CA ALA A 561 3.00 9.83 -13.00
C ALA A 561 2.00 10.04 -14.15
N PHE A 562 2.12 9.26 -15.22
CA PHE A 562 1.38 9.45 -16.47
C PHE A 562 0.25 8.42 -16.66
N VAL A 563 0.03 7.53 -15.69
CA VAL A 563 -1.06 6.54 -15.77
C VAL A 563 -2.41 7.27 -15.71
N GLY A 564 -3.15 7.30 -16.82
CA GLY A 564 -4.43 8.02 -16.92
C GLY A 564 -4.32 9.51 -17.29
N PHE A 565 -3.13 10.00 -17.63
CA PHE A 565 -2.88 11.40 -17.96
C PHE A 565 -1.96 11.52 -19.18
N HIS A 566 -2.17 12.56 -20.00
CA HIS A 566 -1.23 12.88 -21.08
C HIS A 566 -0.01 13.60 -20.50
N PHE A 567 1.06 13.73 -21.30
CA PHE A 567 2.40 14.20 -20.91
C PHE A 567 2.48 15.57 -20.22
N ASP A 568 1.38 16.34 -20.15
CA ASP A 568 1.39 17.70 -19.62
C ASP A 568 0.55 17.79 -18.33
N HIS A 569 1.22 18.06 -17.21
CA HIS A 569 0.60 18.31 -15.92
C HIS A 569 0.82 19.78 -15.55
N SER A 570 -0.25 20.51 -15.26
CA SER A 570 -0.15 21.90 -14.79
C SER A 570 0.48 22.04 -13.41
N THR A 571 0.48 20.98 -12.60
CA THR A 571 1.06 20.94 -11.26
C THR A 571 1.80 19.63 -11.01
N ASN A 572 2.88 19.69 -10.23
CA ASN A 572 3.71 18.52 -9.89
C ASN A 572 3.15 17.68 -8.72
N LEU A 573 2.04 18.10 -8.09
CA LEU A 573 1.48 17.42 -6.92
C LEU A 573 0.93 16.03 -7.26
N LEU A 574 0.07 15.94 -8.28
CA LEU A 574 -0.53 14.68 -8.69
C LEU A 574 0.53 13.67 -9.20
N PRO A 575 1.48 14.04 -10.09
CA PRO A 575 2.62 13.20 -10.44
C PRO A 575 3.38 12.67 -9.22
N ALA A 576 3.68 13.54 -8.24
CA ALA A 576 4.40 13.17 -7.05
C ALA A 576 3.62 12.15 -6.19
N VAL A 577 2.29 12.32 -6.06
CA VAL A 577 1.43 11.38 -5.34
C VAL A 577 1.40 10.01 -6.04
N LEU A 578 1.26 9.97 -7.37
CA LEU A 578 1.21 8.72 -8.13
C LEU A 578 2.55 7.97 -8.09
N VAL A 579 3.66 8.68 -8.26
CA VAL A 579 5.01 8.10 -8.17
C VAL A 579 5.30 7.65 -6.73
N GLY A 580 4.89 8.43 -5.73
CA GLY A 580 5.00 8.07 -4.32
C GLY A 580 4.17 6.83 -3.97
N ALA A 581 2.92 6.77 -4.43
CA ALA A 581 2.05 5.62 -4.23
C ALA A 581 2.60 4.35 -4.89
N ASN A 582 3.16 4.47 -6.10
CA ASN A 582 3.86 3.38 -6.75
C ASN A 582 5.07 2.92 -5.93
N THR A 583 5.98 3.84 -5.58
CA THR A 583 7.24 3.55 -4.86
C THR A 583 7.01 2.94 -3.48
N PHE A 584 6.01 3.43 -2.74
CA PHE A 584 5.74 3.03 -1.35
C PHE A 584 4.52 2.09 -1.23
N ALA A 585 4.13 1.41 -2.32
CA ALA A 585 2.92 0.59 -2.35
C ALA A 585 2.86 -0.46 -1.23
N SER A 586 3.97 -1.15 -0.96
CA SER A 586 4.04 -2.13 0.13
C SER A 586 3.82 -1.45 1.49
N HIS A 587 4.54 -0.37 1.77
CA HIS A 587 4.41 0.39 3.01
C HIS A 587 3.01 0.97 3.20
N ILE A 588 2.35 1.38 2.13
CA ILE A 588 0.96 1.87 2.16
C ILE A 588 -0.03 0.75 2.50
N LEU A 589 0.15 -0.46 1.97
CA LEU A 589 -0.74 -1.61 2.25
C LEU A 589 -0.52 -2.21 3.64
N PHE A 590 0.70 -2.14 4.17
CA PHE A 590 1.02 -2.58 5.53
C PHE A 590 0.79 -1.49 6.60
N ALA A 591 0.53 -0.24 6.23
CA ALA A 591 0.14 0.81 7.17
C ALA A 591 -1.34 0.71 7.54
#